data_AF-A0A4R1R3N2-F1
#
_entry.id   AF-A0A4R1R3N2-F1
#
_cell.length_a   1.000
_cell.length_b   1.000
_cell.length_c   1.000
_cell.angle_alpha   90.00
_cell.angle_beta   90.00
_cell.angle_gamma   90.00
#
_symmetry.space_group_name_H-M   'P 1'
#
loop_
_entity.id
_entity.type
_entity.pdbx_description
1 polymer ?
#
loop_
_entity_poly.entity_id
_entity_poly.type
_entity_poly.pdbx_seq_one_letter_code
_entity_poly.pdbx_strand_id
1 'polypeptide(L)'
;MKKEKEILTPELIIDGKYSSVEKSNSDVIQKLEWGEHTDVLYSFCNIIALGLYIQEKNKYEIGNDKRIRLRGNRKWLATHKNLQELKLYNDKAIKVLIDSQIIKEFAKIYNTIGNVIPIWPGGNEFKGRCFINGAYCYDIPDIFFCEFYEMEKVYLKNILKKEITDVALSRFGVIADTNSPNKIKSIFEIFEYKSLDDYLAFVNNIVKEINTRNDEIKKILKNITNSK
;
A
#
# COMPACT_ATOMS: atom_id res chain seq x y z
N MET A 1 -26.44 10.67 -10.89
CA MET A 1 -26.27 9.27 -10.42
C MET A 1 -24.91 9.14 -9.76
N LYS A 2 -24.83 8.81 -8.47
CA LYS A 2 -23.56 8.35 -7.87
C LYS A 2 -23.25 7.00 -8.52
N LYS A 3 -22.16 6.90 -9.29
CA LYS A 3 -21.65 5.59 -9.70
C LYS A 3 -21.32 4.83 -8.43
N GLU A 4 -21.97 3.68 -8.20
CA GLU A 4 -21.51 2.76 -7.17
C GLU A 4 -20.06 2.41 -7.49
N LYS A 5 -19.19 2.50 -6.48
CA LYS A 5 -17.79 2.14 -6.66
C LYS A 5 -17.71 0.65 -6.95
N GLU A 6 -17.03 0.31 -8.03
CA GLU A 6 -16.76 -1.08 -8.41
C GLU A 6 -16.10 -1.82 -7.24
N ILE A 7 -16.70 -2.93 -6.82
CA ILE A 7 -16.10 -3.81 -5.82
C ILE A 7 -15.02 -4.62 -6.53
N LEU A 8 -13.77 -4.34 -6.19
CA LEU A 8 -12.64 -5.02 -6.82
C LEU A 8 -12.41 -6.41 -6.24
N THR A 9 -12.09 -7.36 -7.11
CA THR A 9 -11.55 -8.67 -6.75
C THR A 9 -10.03 -8.70 -6.94
N PRO A 10 -9.31 -9.62 -6.30
CA PRO A 10 -7.88 -9.78 -6.53
C PRO A 10 -7.54 -9.96 -8.02
N GLU A 11 -8.36 -10.69 -8.76
CA GLU A 11 -8.18 -10.96 -10.19
C GLU A 11 -8.32 -9.70 -11.03
N LEU A 12 -9.31 -8.85 -10.75
CA LEU A 12 -9.50 -7.58 -11.46
C LEU A 12 -8.31 -6.65 -11.26
N ILE A 13 -7.80 -6.58 -10.02
CA ILE A 13 -6.62 -5.75 -9.71
C ILE A 13 -5.38 -6.31 -10.40
N ILE A 14 -5.12 -7.61 -10.31
CA ILE A 14 -3.97 -8.25 -11.01
C ILE A 14 -4.08 -8.03 -12.52
N ASP A 15 -5.28 -8.12 -13.09
CA ASP A 15 -5.53 -7.88 -14.52
C ASP A 15 -5.36 -6.42 -14.94
N GLY A 16 -5.23 -5.48 -14.00
CA GLY A 16 -5.21 -4.05 -14.30
C GLY A 16 -6.56 -3.54 -14.85
N LYS A 17 -7.64 -4.29 -14.62
CA LYS A 17 -8.99 -4.00 -15.12
C LYS A 17 -9.78 -3.20 -14.09
N TYR A 18 -9.28 -2.02 -13.73
CA TYR A 18 -9.92 -1.08 -12.83
C TYR A 18 -9.44 0.35 -13.11
N SER A 19 -10.21 1.35 -12.68
CA SER A 19 -9.73 2.73 -12.70
C SER A 19 -8.71 2.96 -11.59
N SER A 20 -7.65 3.74 -11.83
CA SER A 20 -6.63 4.01 -10.80
C SER A 20 -7.25 4.49 -9.48
N VAL A 21 -6.57 4.19 -8.37
CA VAL A 21 -7.12 4.44 -7.03
C VAL A 21 -7.37 5.93 -6.83
N GLU A 22 -6.42 6.76 -7.25
CA GLU A 22 -6.48 8.22 -7.18
C GLU A 22 -7.62 8.75 -8.04
N LYS A 23 -7.73 8.28 -9.30
CA LYS A 23 -8.80 8.72 -10.22
C LYS A 23 -10.18 8.40 -9.66
N SER A 24 -10.35 7.20 -9.11
CA SER A 24 -11.59 6.74 -8.49
C SER A 24 -11.96 7.50 -7.21
N ASN A 25 -11.02 8.26 -6.64
CA ASN A 25 -11.18 9.04 -5.42
C ASN A 25 -11.03 10.55 -5.64
N SER A 26 -10.89 11.01 -6.89
CA SER A 26 -10.65 12.41 -7.27
C SER A 26 -11.61 13.42 -6.61
N ASP A 27 -12.92 13.15 -6.60
CA ASP A 27 -13.93 14.00 -5.93
C ASP A 27 -13.65 14.19 -4.43
N VAL A 28 -13.18 13.12 -3.77
CA VAL A 28 -12.89 13.13 -2.34
C VAL A 28 -11.56 13.84 -2.07
N ILE A 29 -10.54 13.55 -2.89
CA ILE A 29 -9.22 14.22 -2.85
C ILE A 29 -9.39 15.73 -3.00
N GLN A 30 -10.23 16.18 -3.94
CA GLN A 30 -10.52 17.59 -4.16
C GLN A 30 -11.20 18.22 -2.93
N LYS A 31 -12.19 17.55 -2.32
CA LYS A 31 -12.87 18.03 -1.10
C LYS A 31 -11.95 18.14 0.11
N LEU A 32 -10.94 17.27 0.18
CA LEU A 32 -9.95 17.28 1.25
C LEU A 32 -8.83 18.30 1.01
N GLU A 33 -8.77 18.90 -0.19
CA GLU A 33 -7.74 19.84 -0.62
C GLU A 33 -6.33 19.23 -0.53
N TRP A 34 -6.19 17.96 -0.89
CA TRP A 34 -4.92 17.22 -0.87
C TRP A 34 -3.95 17.59 -2.00
N GLY A 35 -4.32 18.57 -2.83
CA GLY A 35 -3.51 19.03 -3.96
C GLY A 35 -3.47 18.05 -5.13
N GLU A 36 -2.53 18.29 -6.05
CA GLU A 36 -2.36 17.49 -7.28
C GLU A 36 -1.47 16.26 -7.09
N HIS A 37 -0.72 16.20 -5.99
CA HIS A 37 0.23 15.14 -5.71
C HIS A 37 -0.34 14.19 -4.66
N THR A 38 -0.89 13.07 -5.14
CA THR A 38 -1.36 11.95 -4.32
C THR A 38 -0.77 10.66 -4.85
N ASP A 39 -0.72 9.64 -4.00
CA ASP A 39 -0.26 8.31 -4.38
C ASP A 39 -1.08 7.21 -3.68
N VAL A 40 -0.96 5.99 -4.19
CA VAL A 40 -1.47 4.81 -3.51
C VAL A 40 -0.58 4.49 -2.31
N LEU A 41 -1.23 4.33 -1.16
CA LEU A 41 -0.54 4.06 0.10
C LEU A 41 0.10 2.67 0.11
N TYR A 42 -0.67 1.61 -0.19
CA TYR A 42 -0.19 0.24 -0.30
C TYR A 42 -0.39 -0.31 -1.72
N SER A 43 0.69 -0.75 -2.38
CA SER A 43 0.62 -1.32 -3.75
C SER A 43 0.17 -2.79 -3.73
N PHE A 44 -0.95 -3.10 -4.40
CA PHE A 44 -1.47 -4.47 -4.45
C PHE A 44 -0.47 -5.45 -5.10
N CYS A 45 0.20 -5.04 -6.19
CA CYS A 45 1.19 -5.88 -6.86
C CYS A 45 2.40 -6.19 -5.98
N ASN A 46 2.90 -5.21 -5.21
CA ASN A 46 4.01 -5.44 -4.29
C ASN A 46 3.60 -6.35 -3.14
N ILE A 47 2.39 -6.16 -2.58
CA ILE A 47 1.84 -7.05 -1.56
C ILE A 47 1.77 -8.49 -2.11
N ILE A 48 1.12 -8.74 -3.26
CA ILE A 48 1.08 -10.10 -3.83
C ILE A 48 2.47 -10.68 -4.09
N ALA A 49 3.40 -9.90 -4.64
CA ALA A 49 4.77 -10.35 -4.88
C ALA A 49 5.50 -10.75 -3.58
N LEU A 50 5.30 -10.00 -2.49
CA LEU A 50 5.84 -10.36 -1.17
C LEU A 50 5.25 -11.67 -0.66
N GLY A 51 3.93 -11.86 -0.77
CA GLY A 51 3.28 -13.11 -0.39
C GLY A 51 3.85 -14.31 -1.16
N LEU A 52 4.05 -14.16 -2.47
CA LEU A 52 4.66 -15.20 -3.32
C LEU A 52 6.10 -15.50 -2.89
N TYR A 53 6.89 -14.47 -2.59
CA TYR A 53 8.24 -14.63 -2.07
C TYR A 53 8.25 -15.42 -0.76
N ILE A 54 7.35 -15.10 0.18
CA ILE A 54 7.27 -15.80 1.47
C ILE A 54 6.85 -17.26 1.30
N GLN A 55 5.88 -17.54 0.42
CA GLN A 55 5.41 -18.91 0.16
C GLN A 55 6.48 -19.78 -0.51
N GLU A 56 7.27 -19.23 -1.43
CA GLU A 56 8.22 -19.98 -2.24
C GLU A 56 9.60 -19.32 -2.31
N LYS A 57 10.26 -19.07 -1.16
CA LYS A 57 11.58 -18.41 -1.07
C LYS A 57 12.68 -19.04 -1.95
N ASN A 58 12.54 -20.31 -2.29
CA ASN A 58 13.48 -21.02 -3.17
C ASN A 58 13.27 -20.70 -4.66
N LYS A 59 12.07 -20.29 -5.06
CA LYS A 59 11.73 -19.96 -6.46
C LYS A 59 12.05 -18.51 -6.80
N TYR A 60 12.01 -17.64 -5.80
CA TYR A 60 12.24 -16.21 -5.96
C TYR A 60 13.57 -15.77 -5.35
N GLU A 61 14.09 -14.64 -5.81
CA GLU A 61 15.25 -13.98 -5.23
C GLU A 61 15.01 -12.47 -5.17
N ILE A 62 15.80 -11.81 -4.32
CA ILE A 62 15.91 -10.36 -4.29
C ILE A 62 17.05 -9.97 -5.23
N GLY A 63 16.71 -9.29 -6.33
CA GLY A 63 17.70 -8.87 -7.31
C GLY A 63 18.69 -7.82 -6.78
N ASN A 64 19.70 -7.48 -7.60
CA ASN A 64 20.63 -6.40 -7.25
C ASN A 64 19.95 -5.03 -7.18
N ASP A 65 18.88 -4.86 -7.96
CA ASP A 65 17.92 -3.76 -7.89
C ASP A 65 16.96 -3.87 -6.69
N LYS A 66 17.20 -4.87 -5.83
CA LYS A 66 16.48 -5.16 -4.58
C LYS A 66 14.99 -5.37 -4.78
N ARG A 67 14.58 -5.83 -5.96
CA ARG A 67 13.21 -6.21 -6.30
C ARG A 67 13.05 -7.72 -6.32
N ILE A 68 11.88 -8.20 -5.91
CA ILE A 68 11.54 -9.63 -6.01
C ILE A 68 11.45 -10.02 -7.49
N ARG A 69 12.16 -11.09 -7.85
CA ARG A 69 12.14 -11.68 -9.19
C ARG A 69 12.22 -13.20 -9.11
N LEU A 70 11.83 -13.87 -10.18
CA LEU A 70 11.99 -15.31 -10.33
C LEU A 70 13.49 -15.65 -10.44
N ARG A 71 13.98 -16.67 -9.72
CA ARG A 71 15.38 -17.11 -9.85
C ARG A 71 15.68 -17.53 -11.29
N GLY A 72 16.86 -17.14 -11.77
CA GLY A 72 17.27 -17.37 -13.16
C GLY A 72 16.58 -16.45 -14.18
N ASN A 73 15.74 -15.50 -13.74
CA ASN A 73 15.09 -14.52 -14.60
C ASN A 73 15.24 -13.10 -14.01
N ARG A 74 15.51 -12.11 -14.86
CA ARG A 74 15.65 -10.71 -14.43
C ARG A 74 14.30 -9.97 -14.31
N LYS A 75 13.19 -10.60 -14.70
CA LYS A 75 11.85 -9.97 -14.68
C LYS A 75 11.34 -9.74 -13.26
N TRP A 76 10.91 -8.50 -12.98
CA TRP A 76 10.32 -8.10 -11.69
C TRP A 76 8.96 -8.73 -11.46
N LEU A 77 8.76 -9.36 -10.30
CA LEU A 77 7.53 -10.09 -10.01
C LEU A 77 6.31 -9.15 -9.87
N ALA A 78 6.49 -8.01 -9.18
CA ALA A 78 5.42 -7.07 -8.84
C ALA A 78 4.94 -6.21 -10.02
N THR A 79 4.57 -6.84 -11.13
CA THR A 79 3.96 -6.19 -12.29
C THR A 79 2.68 -6.91 -12.67
N HIS A 80 1.68 -6.18 -13.17
CA HIS A 80 0.44 -6.78 -13.68
C HIS A 80 0.72 -7.91 -14.66
N LYS A 81 1.62 -7.68 -15.63
CA LYS A 81 1.99 -8.68 -16.64
C LYS A 81 2.47 -10.00 -16.01
N ASN A 82 3.42 -9.95 -15.09
CA ASN A 82 4.01 -11.18 -14.55
C ASN A 82 3.08 -11.88 -13.55
N LEU A 83 2.27 -11.13 -12.79
CA LEU A 83 1.24 -11.73 -11.93
C LEU A 83 0.09 -12.36 -12.76
N GLN A 84 -0.28 -11.74 -13.88
CA GLN A 84 -1.23 -12.31 -14.84
C GLN A 84 -0.69 -13.61 -15.45
N GLU A 85 0.58 -13.65 -15.87
CA GLU A 85 1.23 -14.86 -16.38
C GLU A 85 1.12 -16.01 -15.35
N LEU A 86 1.49 -15.77 -14.09
CA LEU A 86 1.37 -16.78 -13.02
C LEU A 86 -0.07 -17.26 -12.84
N LYS A 87 -1.05 -16.35 -12.88
CA LYS A 87 -2.47 -16.70 -12.80
C LYS A 87 -2.90 -17.58 -13.99
N LEU A 88 -2.51 -17.22 -15.21
CA LEU A 88 -2.85 -17.95 -16.44
C LEU A 88 -2.26 -19.37 -16.44
N TYR A 89 -1.05 -19.54 -15.90
CA TYR A 89 -0.42 -20.85 -15.75
C TYR A 89 -0.94 -21.67 -14.56
N ASN A 90 -2.00 -21.20 -13.88
CA ASN A 90 -2.57 -21.84 -12.68
C ASN A 90 -1.52 -22.13 -11.61
N ASP A 91 -0.60 -21.20 -11.40
CA ASP A 91 0.39 -21.31 -10.34
C ASP A 91 -0.30 -21.47 -8.98
N LYS A 92 0.10 -22.49 -8.21
CA LYS A 92 -0.59 -22.83 -6.96
C LYS A 92 -0.41 -21.75 -5.90
N ALA A 93 0.77 -21.11 -5.85
CA ALA A 93 1.09 -20.10 -4.84
C ALA A 93 0.22 -18.85 -5.03
N ILE A 94 0.13 -18.35 -6.27
CA ILE A 94 -0.74 -17.19 -6.55
C ILE A 94 -2.21 -17.51 -6.30
N LYS A 95 -2.67 -18.73 -6.63
CA LYS A 95 -4.04 -19.16 -6.37
C LYS A 95 -4.36 -19.16 -4.88
N VAL A 96 -3.49 -19.74 -4.05
CA VAL A 96 -3.65 -19.74 -2.59
C VAL A 96 -3.72 -18.32 -2.03
N LEU A 97 -2.90 -17.38 -2.54
CA LEU A 97 -2.96 -15.98 -2.11
C LEU A 97 -4.27 -15.32 -2.50
N ILE A 98 -4.65 -15.35 -3.78
CA ILE A 98 -5.87 -14.65 -4.24
C ILE A 98 -7.14 -15.27 -3.66
N ASP A 99 -7.12 -16.56 -3.33
CA ASP A 99 -8.24 -17.24 -2.69
C ASP A 99 -8.35 -16.94 -1.19
N SER A 100 -7.29 -16.44 -0.55
CA SER A 100 -7.29 -16.04 0.86
C SER A 100 -8.33 -14.96 1.14
N GLN A 101 -9.09 -15.15 2.21
CA GLN A 101 -10.11 -14.19 2.65
C GLN A 101 -9.51 -12.81 2.93
N ILE A 102 -8.31 -12.75 3.51
CA ILE A 102 -7.64 -11.47 3.83
C ILE A 102 -7.23 -10.72 2.57
N ILE A 103 -6.75 -11.42 1.53
CA ILE A 103 -6.42 -10.79 0.24
C ILE A 103 -7.70 -10.31 -0.47
N LYS A 104 -8.79 -11.08 -0.40
CA LYS A 104 -10.10 -10.67 -0.91
C LYS A 104 -10.63 -9.43 -0.19
N GLU A 105 -10.44 -9.34 1.12
CA GLU A 105 -10.80 -8.15 1.90
C GLU A 105 -9.95 -6.94 1.53
N PHE A 106 -8.63 -7.12 1.37
CA PHE A 106 -7.76 -6.05 0.89
C PHE A 106 -8.20 -5.56 -0.50
N ALA A 107 -8.51 -6.46 -1.43
CA ALA A 107 -8.99 -6.10 -2.76
C ALA A 107 -10.28 -5.25 -2.71
N LYS A 108 -11.25 -5.63 -1.87
CA LYS A 108 -12.53 -4.90 -1.71
C LYS A 108 -12.33 -3.44 -1.30
N ILE A 109 -11.32 -3.16 -0.47
CA ILE A 109 -11.06 -1.81 0.05
C ILE A 109 -9.90 -1.10 -0.67
N TYR A 110 -9.24 -1.77 -1.61
CA TYR A 110 -8.05 -1.26 -2.29
C TYR A 110 -8.29 0.09 -2.97
N ASN A 111 -9.50 0.28 -3.53
CA ASN A 111 -9.90 1.48 -4.27
C ASN A 111 -10.61 2.55 -3.40
N THR A 112 -10.45 2.47 -2.08
CA THR A 112 -11.04 3.45 -1.15
C THR A 112 -10.08 4.59 -0.84
N ILE A 113 -10.61 5.74 -0.41
CA ILE A 113 -9.81 6.92 -0.06
C ILE A 113 -8.80 6.64 1.06
N GLY A 114 -9.10 5.68 1.94
CA GLY A 114 -8.18 5.24 2.99
C GLY A 114 -6.85 4.70 2.44
N ASN A 115 -6.80 4.24 1.19
CA ASN A 115 -5.58 3.78 0.52
C ASN A 115 -4.94 4.87 -0.37
N VAL A 116 -5.35 6.13 -0.23
CA VAL A 116 -4.75 7.28 -0.90
C VAL A 116 -4.11 8.19 0.15
N ILE A 117 -3.00 8.82 -0.23
CA ILE A 117 -2.24 9.73 0.61
C ILE A 117 -1.85 10.98 -0.20
N PRO A 118 -2.00 12.21 0.35
CA PRO A 118 -1.27 13.35 -0.21
C PRO A 118 0.23 13.08 -0.05
N ILE A 119 1.04 13.48 -1.03
CA ILE A 119 2.48 13.27 -0.96
C ILE A 119 3.20 14.45 -1.63
N TRP A 120 4.41 14.78 -1.18
CA TRP A 120 5.17 15.85 -1.80
C TRP A 120 5.57 15.50 -3.25
N PRO A 121 5.81 16.50 -4.12
CA PRO A 121 6.31 16.27 -5.48
C PRO A 121 7.55 15.37 -5.50
N GLY A 122 7.52 14.30 -6.29
CA GLY A 122 8.61 13.31 -6.38
C GLY A 122 8.63 12.28 -5.24
N GLY A 123 7.79 12.42 -4.21
CA GLY A 123 7.68 11.44 -3.13
C GLY A 123 7.16 10.07 -3.58
N ASN A 124 6.36 10.01 -4.65
CA ASN A 124 5.91 8.75 -5.26
C ASN A 124 7.07 7.97 -5.91
N GLU A 125 7.91 8.65 -6.70
CA GLU A 125 9.11 8.05 -7.28
C GLU A 125 10.07 7.63 -6.19
N PHE A 126 10.19 8.43 -5.14
CA PHE A 126 11.04 8.12 -4.02
C PHE A 126 10.50 6.94 -3.21
N LYS A 127 9.22 6.88 -2.86
CA LYS A 127 8.60 5.69 -2.23
C LYS A 127 8.75 4.45 -3.11
N GLY A 128 8.59 4.61 -4.41
CA GLY A 128 8.80 3.55 -5.38
C GLY A 128 10.26 3.28 -5.72
N ARG A 129 11.28 3.92 -5.12
CA ARG A 129 12.71 3.70 -5.46
C ARG A 129 13.69 3.80 -4.30
N CYS A 130 13.27 4.28 -3.13
CA CYS A 130 14.16 4.64 -2.04
C CYS A 130 14.75 3.41 -1.36
N PHE A 131 15.94 3.62 -0.82
CA PHE A 131 16.63 2.65 0.00
C PHE A 131 16.66 3.16 1.44
N ILE A 132 16.10 2.36 2.34
CA ILE A 132 16.06 2.61 3.78
C ILE A 132 16.80 1.47 4.45
N ASN A 133 17.87 1.78 5.18
CA ASN A 133 18.66 0.80 5.94
C ASN A 133 19.13 -0.40 5.08
N GLY A 134 19.57 -0.13 3.84
CA GLY A 134 20.09 -1.12 2.91
C GLY A 134 19.04 -1.91 2.12
N ALA A 135 17.76 -1.51 2.19
CA ALA A 135 16.67 -2.27 1.61
C ALA A 135 15.61 -1.38 0.94
N TYR A 136 14.90 -1.96 -0.01
CA TYR A 136 13.80 -1.30 -0.72
C TYR A 136 12.54 -1.31 0.13
N CYS A 137 11.74 -0.26 0.10
CA CYS A 137 10.52 -0.18 0.92
C CYS A 137 9.27 -0.80 0.28
N TYR A 138 9.32 -1.20 -1.00
CA TYR A 138 8.22 -1.91 -1.70
C TYR A 138 6.86 -1.21 -1.66
N ASP A 139 6.83 0.12 -1.68
CA ASP A 139 5.60 0.90 -1.45
C ASP A 139 4.87 0.51 -0.15
N ILE A 140 5.63 0.15 0.89
CA ILE A 140 5.13 -0.09 2.24
C ILE A 140 5.33 1.19 3.05
N PRO A 141 4.25 1.89 3.39
CA PRO A 141 4.30 3.18 4.09
C PRO A 141 4.89 3.05 5.50
N ASP A 142 4.69 1.92 6.18
CA ASP A 142 5.26 1.63 7.50
C ASP A 142 6.79 1.74 7.50
N ILE A 143 7.43 1.31 6.40
CA ILE A 143 8.87 1.39 6.21
C ILE A 143 9.25 2.77 5.67
N PHE A 144 8.54 3.27 4.65
CA PHE A 144 8.87 4.53 3.99
C PHE A 144 8.80 5.73 4.94
N PHE A 145 7.69 5.88 5.65
CA PHE A 145 7.50 7.00 6.55
C PHE A 145 8.26 6.83 7.88
N CYS A 146 8.89 5.69 8.16
CA CYS A 146 9.83 5.58 9.27
C CYS A 146 10.97 6.60 9.13
N GLU A 147 11.46 6.83 7.91
CA GLU A 147 12.55 7.79 7.64
C GLU A 147 12.04 9.15 7.17
N PHE A 148 10.92 9.18 6.44
CA PHE A 148 10.46 10.39 5.73
C PHE A 148 9.26 11.08 6.35
N TYR A 149 8.88 10.72 7.58
CA TYR A 149 7.76 11.34 8.27
C TYR A 149 7.89 12.86 8.41
N GLU A 150 9.07 13.37 8.76
CA GLU A 150 9.26 14.82 8.92
C GLU A 150 9.12 15.57 7.57
N MET A 151 9.47 14.94 6.45
CA MET A 151 9.22 15.53 5.12
C MET A 151 7.74 15.61 4.81
N GLU A 152 6.99 14.54 5.05
CA GLU A 152 5.54 14.51 4.87
C GLU A 152 4.86 15.58 5.73
N LYS A 153 5.25 15.67 6.99
CA LYS A 153 4.79 16.70 7.94
C LYS A 153 5.05 18.13 7.46
N VAL A 154 6.24 18.40 6.93
CA VAL A 154 6.58 19.72 6.36
C VAL A 154 5.68 20.03 5.16
N TYR A 155 5.44 19.05 4.30
CA TYR A 155 4.56 19.19 3.14
C TYR A 155 3.12 19.49 3.56
N LEU A 156 2.53 18.69 4.46
CA LEU A 156 1.18 18.92 4.97
C LEU A 156 1.03 20.31 5.59
N LYS A 157 1.97 20.69 6.47
CA LYS A 157 1.88 21.95 7.22
C LYS A 157 2.09 23.18 6.35
N ASN A 158 3.13 23.18 5.52
CA ASN A 158 3.56 24.40 4.85
C ASN A 158 2.99 24.53 3.43
N ILE A 159 2.71 23.42 2.75
CA ILE A 159 2.17 23.43 1.39
C ILE A 159 0.65 23.29 1.42
N LEU A 160 0.13 22.27 2.10
CA LEU A 160 -1.32 22.03 2.16
C LEU A 160 -2.02 22.82 3.27
N LYS A 161 -1.26 23.44 4.20
CA LYS A 161 -1.79 24.16 5.38
C LYS A 161 -2.76 23.30 6.21
N LYS A 162 -2.45 22.01 6.35
CA LYS A 162 -3.22 21.04 7.14
C LYS A 162 -2.46 20.69 8.42
N GLU A 163 -3.20 20.38 9.49
CA GLU A 163 -2.58 19.84 10.71
C GLU A 163 -2.25 18.35 10.53
N ILE A 164 -1.19 17.86 11.19
CA ILE A 164 -0.82 16.43 11.19
C ILE A 164 -1.91 15.54 11.81
N THR A 165 -2.68 16.12 12.73
CA THR A 165 -3.85 15.51 13.38
C THR A 165 -4.97 15.24 12.39
N ASP A 166 -5.00 15.98 11.28
CA ASP A 166 -5.85 15.67 10.13
C ASP A 166 -5.14 14.61 9.27
N VAL A 167 -5.71 13.41 9.31
CA VAL A 167 -5.37 12.20 8.53
C VAL A 167 -4.40 11.24 9.24
N ALA A 168 -4.66 9.95 9.01
CA ALA A 168 -3.84 8.73 9.14
C ALA A 168 -2.31 8.83 9.25
N LEU A 169 -1.72 9.91 8.78
CA LEU A 169 -0.29 10.16 8.71
C LEU A 169 0.35 10.23 10.10
N SER A 170 -0.39 10.71 11.10
CA SER A 170 0.02 10.69 12.52
C SER A 170 0.38 9.28 13.03
N ARG A 171 -0.18 8.21 12.43
CA ARG A 171 0.12 6.81 12.80
C ARG A 171 1.51 6.35 12.33
N PHE A 172 2.06 7.01 11.31
CA PHE A 172 3.47 6.80 10.92
C PHE A 172 4.43 7.66 11.76
N GLY A 173 3.89 8.64 12.47
CA GLY A 173 4.60 9.75 13.07
C GLY A 173 4.98 9.62 14.52
N VAL A 174 5.96 8.78 14.82
CA VAL A 174 6.80 8.89 16.03
C VAL A 174 8.12 8.19 15.69
N ILE A 175 9.26 8.88 15.90
CA ILE A 175 10.55 8.20 16.00
C ILE A 175 10.38 7.10 17.04
N ALA A 176 10.49 5.83 16.64
CA ALA A 176 10.89 4.79 17.57
C ALA A 176 10.18 4.76 18.94
N ASP A 177 8.85 4.82 19.01
CA ASP A 177 8.18 4.19 20.15
C ASP A 177 8.07 2.70 19.82
N THR A 178 9.16 2.01 20.13
CA THR A 178 9.59 0.69 19.65
C THR A 178 8.65 -0.47 20.04
N ASN A 179 7.47 -0.17 20.59
CA ASN A 179 6.55 -1.09 21.25
C ASN A 179 5.15 -1.18 20.63
N SER A 180 4.86 -0.55 19.49
CA SER A 180 3.62 -0.92 18.76
C SER A 180 3.83 -2.30 18.11
N PRO A 181 3.16 -3.36 18.57
CA PRO A 181 3.43 -4.73 18.12
C PRO A 181 3.07 -4.96 16.64
N ASN A 182 2.40 -4.01 16.00
CA ASN A 182 1.87 -4.15 14.65
C ASN A 182 2.64 -3.37 13.57
N LYS A 183 3.66 -2.58 13.92
CA LYS A 183 4.42 -1.76 12.96
C LYS A 183 5.70 -2.47 12.54
N ILE A 184 5.83 -2.75 11.24
CA ILE A 184 7.05 -3.33 10.66
C ILE A 184 8.11 -2.24 10.57
N LYS A 185 9.30 -2.53 11.08
CA LYS A 185 10.42 -1.58 11.10
C LYS A 185 11.29 -1.68 9.86
N SER A 186 11.33 -2.84 9.20
CA SER A 186 12.10 -3.02 7.97
C SER A 186 11.52 -4.10 7.06
N ILE A 187 11.88 -4.04 5.77
CA ILE A 187 11.48 -5.08 4.80
C ILE A 187 12.10 -6.45 5.14
N PHE A 188 13.26 -6.47 5.81
CA PHE A 188 13.91 -7.71 6.23
C PHE A 188 13.04 -8.47 7.23
N GLU A 189 12.32 -7.77 8.12
CA GLU A 189 11.37 -8.42 9.04
C GLU A 189 10.26 -9.15 8.28
N ILE A 190 9.76 -8.58 7.18
CA ILE A 190 8.79 -9.25 6.32
C ILE A 190 9.43 -10.48 5.65
N PHE A 191 10.64 -10.33 5.11
CA PHE A 191 11.35 -11.43 4.46
C PHE A 191 11.63 -12.62 5.38
N GLU A 192 11.71 -12.39 6.68
CA GLU A 192 11.91 -13.43 7.70
C GLU A 192 10.61 -14.10 8.19
N TYR A 193 9.44 -13.70 7.70
CA TYR A 193 8.20 -14.43 7.98
C TYR A 193 8.34 -15.91 7.61
N LYS A 194 7.93 -16.78 8.54
CA LYS A 194 8.15 -18.22 8.49
C LYS A 194 7.00 -18.95 7.82
N SER A 195 5.82 -18.33 7.81
CA SER A 195 4.61 -18.92 7.27
C SER A 195 3.81 -17.91 6.44
N LEU A 196 2.90 -18.45 5.62
CA LEU A 196 1.88 -17.63 4.96
C LEU A 196 0.98 -16.93 5.97
N ASP A 197 0.70 -17.55 7.12
CA ASP A 197 -0.19 -16.98 8.14
C ASP A 197 0.42 -15.72 8.78
N ASP A 198 1.73 -15.72 9.07
CA ASP A 198 2.45 -14.53 9.54
C ASP A 198 2.33 -13.37 8.54
N TYR A 199 2.49 -13.71 7.25
CA TYR A 199 2.36 -12.75 6.16
C TYR A 199 0.92 -12.23 6.01
N LEU A 200 -0.08 -13.11 6.10
CA LEU A 200 -1.49 -12.71 6.03
C LEU A 200 -1.91 -11.89 7.26
N ALA A 201 -1.33 -12.12 8.44
CA ALA A 201 -1.53 -11.27 9.60
C ALA A 201 -1.01 -9.84 9.36
N PHE A 202 0.13 -9.70 8.67
CA PHE A 202 0.61 -8.40 8.20
C PHE A 202 -0.39 -7.76 7.22
N VAL A 203 -0.88 -8.48 6.21
CA VAL A 203 -1.87 -7.91 5.27
C VAL A 203 -3.18 -7.55 5.98
N ASN A 204 -3.59 -8.29 7.01
CA ASN A 204 -4.74 -7.92 7.82
C ASN A 204 -4.52 -6.59 8.57
N ASN A 205 -3.30 -6.28 8.99
CA ASN A 205 -2.99 -4.97 9.56
C ASN A 205 -3.13 -3.85 8.51
N ILE A 206 -2.72 -4.09 7.26
CA ILE A 206 -2.97 -3.16 6.14
C ILE A 206 -4.48 -2.93 5.97
N VAL A 207 -5.28 -4.00 6.02
CA VAL A 207 -6.73 -3.92 5.88
C VAL A 207 -7.35 -3.07 6.99
N LYS A 208 -6.93 -3.29 8.24
CA LYS A 208 -7.38 -2.49 9.40
C LYS A 208 -6.97 -1.03 9.27
N GLU A 209 -5.75 -0.76 8.81
CA GLU A 209 -5.26 0.59 8.61
C GLU A 209 -6.12 1.32 7.58
N ILE A 210 -6.28 0.78 6.36
CA ILE A 210 -7.10 1.41 5.31
C ILE A 210 -8.54 1.66 5.78
N ASN A 211 -9.16 0.72 6.51
CA ASN A 211 -10.50 0.90 7.06
C ASN A 211 -10.57 2.01 8.12
N THR A 212 -9.59 2.05 9.01
CA THR A 212 -9.49 3.12 10.03
C THR A 212 -9.39 4.48 9.35
N ARG A 213 -8.52 4.60 8.33
CA ARG A 213 -8.36 5.81 7.51
C ARG A 213 -9.66 6.20 6.81
N ASN A 214 -10.38 5.23 6.25
CA ASN A 214 -11.68 5.49 5.63
C ASN A 214 -12.66 6.14 6.61
N ASP A 215 -12.72 5.66 7.85
CA ASP A 215 -13.65 6.19 8.84
C ASP A 215 -13.25 7.55 9.38
N GLU A 216 -11.96 7.81 9.56
CA GLU A 216 -11.41 9.13 9.91
C GLU A 216 -11.72 10.16 8.82
N ILE A 217 -11.43 9.82 7.56
CA ILE A 217 -11.67 10.71 6.42
C ILE A 217 -13.17 11.00 6.25
N LYS A 218 -14.05 10.01 6.48
CA LYS A 218 -15.51 10.25 6.50
C LYS A 218 -15.91 11.26 7.58
N LYS A 219 -15.29 11.23 8.77
CA LYS A 219 -15.57 12.22 9.83
C LYS A 219 -15.12 13.61 9.42
N ILE A 220 -13.92 13.75 8.85
CA ILE A 220 -13.41 15.02 8.32
C ILE A 220 -14.36 15.61 7.27
N LEU A 221 -14.79 14.79 6.30
CA LEU A 221 -15.71 15.23 5.25
C LEU A 221 -17.08 15.68 5.80
N LYS A 222 -17.60 15.03 6.85
CA LYS A 222 -18.82 15.47 7.53
C LYS A 222 -18.65 16.83 8.18
N ASN A 223 -17.53 17.05 8.87
CA ASN A 223 -17.24 18.34 9.51
C ASN A 223 -17.12 19.47 8.47
N ILE A 224 -16.42 19.24 7.36
CA ILE A 224 -16.31 20.21 6.25
C ILE A 224 -17.69 20.57 5.69
N THR A 225 -18.60 19.59 5.59
CA THR A 225 -19.96 19.81 5.08
C THR A 225 -20.81 20.63 6.07
N ASN A 226 -20.64 20.41 7.38
CA ASN A 226 -21.40 21.12 8.41
C ASN A 226 -20.90 22.55 8.70
N SER A 227 -19.67 22.88 8.28
CA SER A 227 -19.07 24.21 8.43
C SER A 227 -19.31 25.15 7.23
N LYS A 228 -20.03 24.69 6.20
CA LYS A 228 -20.44 25.48 5.02
C LYS A 228 -21.94 25.69 5.03
#